data_AF-A0A5D2R0F7-F1
#
_entry.id   AF-A0A5D2R0F7-F1
#
_cell.length_a   1.000
_cell.length_b   1.000
_cell.length_c   1.000
_cell.angle_alpha   90.00
_cell.angle_beta   90.00
_cell.angle_gamma   90.00
#
_symmetry.space_group_name_H-M   'P 1'
#
loop_
_entity.id
_entity.type
_entity.pdbx_description
1 polymer ?
#
loop_
_entity_poly.entity_id
_entity_poly.type
_entity_poly.pdbx_seq_one_letter_code
_entity_poly.pdbx_strand_id
1 'polypeptide(L)'
;MAKKCYPTVSEEYKKAVQKCKRKLRGLIAEKHCAPIILRLAWHSAGTFDVKTRTGGPFGTIKHRDELAHEANSGLDIAVRLLEPVKEQFPILSYADFYQLAGIVAVEVTGGPEIPFHPGRPDKNEPPPEGRLPQATKGSDHLREVFGHMGLGDKDIVALSGGHTLGRCHKERSGFEGPWTSNPLIFDNSYFKQQLF
;
A
#
# COMPACT_ATOMS: atom_id res chain seq x y z
N MET A 1 0.05 -14.77 -17.47
CA MET A 1 0.92 -14.54 -16.29
C MET A 1 1.43 -15.89 -15.79
N ALA A 2 2.72 -16.00 -15.45
CA ALA A 2 3.26 -17.22 -14.86
C ALA A 2 2.57 -17.52 -13.50
N LYS A 3 2.26 -18.80 -13.25
CA LYS A 3 1.67 -19.25 -11.98
C LYS A 3 2.60 -18.89 -10.83
N LYS A 4 2.10 -18.15 -9.83
CA LYS A 4 2.86 -17.83 -8.62
C LYS A 4 3.07 -19.11 -7.79
N CYS A 5 4.29 -19.31 -7.29
CA CYS A 5 4.62 -20.35 -6.32
C CYS A 5 4.74 -19.69 -4.94
N TYR A 6 3.70 -19.82 -4.13
CA TYR A 6 3.69 -19.23 -2.79
C TYR A 6 4.46 -20.12 -1.81
N PRO A 7 5.27 -19.54 -0.90
CA PRO A 7 5.98 -20.32 0.10
C PRO A 7 5.01 -20.94 1.11
N THR A 8 5.38 -22.09 1.65
CA THR A 8 4.69 -22.66 2.81
C THR A 8 5.10 -21.90 4.06
N VAL A 9 4.13 -21.49 4.86
CA VAL A 9 4.36 -20.94 6.20
C VAL A 9 3.77 -21.88 7.26
N SER A 10 4.27 -21.80 8.50
CA SER A 10 3.78 -22.63 9.60
C SER A 10 2.30 -22.36 9.92
N GLU A 11 1.63 -23.33 10.55
CA GLU A 11 0.25 -23.14 11.03
C GLU A 11 0.13 -22.02 12.06
N GLU A 12 1.17 -21.81 12.87
CA GLU A 12 1.25 -20.69 13.80
C GLU A 12 1.24 -19.35 13.06
N TYR A 13 2.03 -19.23 11.99
CA TYR A 13 2.07 -18.03 11.15
C TYR A 13 0.70 -17.76 10.51
N LYS A 14 0.03 -18.80 9.98
CA LYS A 14 -1.34 -18.67 9.43
C LYS A 14 -2.33 -18.18 10.48
N LYS A 15 -2.30 -18.74 11.70
CA LYS A 15 -3.14 -18.30 12.81
C LYS A 15 -2.85 -16.85 13.21
N ALA A 16 -1.57 -16.44 13.21
CA ALA A 16 -1.15 -15.07 13.49
C ALA A 16 -1.69 -14.10 12.43
N VAL A 17 -1.62 -14.43 11.13
CA VAL A 17 -2.21 -13.64 10.03
C VAL A 17 -3.71 -13.43 10.27
N GLN A 18 -4.46 -14.48 10.61
CA GLN A 18 -5.91 -14.36 10.83
C GLN A 18 -6.25 -13.49 12.05
N LYS A 19 -5.51 -13.65 13.15
CA LYS A 19 -5.67 -12.80 14.35
C LYS A 19 -5.31 -11.34 14.06
N CYS A 20 -4.21 -11.11 13.34
CA CYS A 20 -3.74 -9.79 12.94
C CYS A 20 -4.76 -9.09 12.03
N LYS A 21 -5.30 -9.79 11.03
CA LYS A 21 -6.35 -9.26 10.13
C LYS A 21 -7.54 -8.71 10.92
N ARG A 22 -7.98 -9.39 11.99
CA ARG A 22 -9.08 -8.92 12.85
C ARG A 22 -8.72 -7.67 13.64
N LYS A 23 -7.52 -7.60 14.22
CA LYS A 23 -7.06 -6.40 14.95
C LYS A 23 -6.90 -5.19 14.03
N LEU A 24 -6.33 -5.41 12.84
CA LEU A 24 -6.23 -4.38 11.80
C LEU A 24 -7.61 -3.86 11.38
N ARG A 25 -8.62 -4.72 11.21
CA ARG A 25 -9.98 -4.28 10.89
C ARG A 25 -10.52 -3.30 11.94
N GLY A 26 -10.40 -3.66 13.22
CA GLY A 26 -10.84 -2.80 14.33
C GLY A 26 -10.11 -1.46 14.34
N LEU A 27 -8.78 -1.48 14.35
CA LEU A 27 -7.95 -0.27 14.37
C LEU A 27 -8.25 0.65 13.18
N ILE A 28 -8.27 0.11 11.97
CA ILE A 28 -8.38 0.90 10.74
C ILE A 28 -9.76 1.55 10.63
N ALA A 29 -10.82 0.82 11.01
CA ALA A 29 -12.18 1.37 11.05
C ALA A 29 -12.33 2.44 12.14
N GLU A 30 -11.87 2.17 13.36
CA GLU A 30 -11.99 3.08 14.51
C GLU A 30 -11.20 4.39 14.30
N LYS A 31 -10.01 4.31 13.71
CA LYS A 31 -9.14 5.48 13.48
C LYS A 31 -9.41 6.19 12.15
N HIS A 32 -10.37 5.71 11.35
CA HIS A 32 -10.67 6.23 10.02
C HIS A 32 -9.42 6.42 9.13
N CYS A 33 -8.46 5.51 9.26
CA CYS A 33 -7.13 5.65 8.66
C CYS A 33 -6.92 4.77 7.42
N ALA A 34 -7.96 4.10 6.91
CA ALA A 34 -7.86 3.23 5.74
C ALA A 34 -7.10 3.86 4.55
N PRO A 35 -7.32 5.13 4.16
CA PRO A 35 -6.61 5.69 3.02
C PRO A 35 -5.09 5.77 3.20
N ILE A 36 -4.60 6.17 4.38
CA ILE A 36 -3.16 6.26 4.63
C ILE A 36 -2.52 4.88 4.78
N ILE A 37 -3.27 3.88 5.27
CA ILE A 37 -2.80 2.49 5.33
C ILE A 37 -2.71 1.88 3.92
N LEU A 38 -3.69 2.14 3.06
CA LEU A 38 -3.63 1.73 1.66
C LEU A 38 -2.45 2.40 0.94
N ARG A 39 -2.23 3.71 1.17
CA ARG A 39 -1.05 4.43 0.66
C ARG A 39 0.26 3.80 1.15
N LEU A 40 0.38 3.45 2.43
CA LEU A 40 1.58 2.78 2.96
C LEU A 40 1.86 1.47 2.22
N ALA A 41 0.84 0.63 2.03
CA ALA A 41 0.98 -0.64 1.32
C ALA A 41 1.35 -0.45 -0.17
N TRP A 42 0.76 0.55 -0.83
CA TRP A 42 1.11 0.95 -2.20
C TRP A 42 2.56 1.42 -2.31
N HIS A 43 2.98 2.38 -1.47
CA HIS A 43 4.35 2.92 -1.49
C HIS A 43 5.40 1.85 -1.16
N SER A 44 5.06 0.90 -0.28
CA SER A 44 5.92 -0.26 -0.01
C SER A 44 6.13 -1.13 -1.25
N ALA A 45 5.08 -1.36 -2.04
CA ALA A 45 5.13 -2.27 -3.19
C ALA A 45 5.64 -1.59 -4.47
N GLY A 46 5.30 -0.31 -4.67
CA GLY A 46 5.53 0.46 -5.88
C GLY A 46 6.98 0.82 -6.16
N THR A 47 7.91 0.41 -5.30
CA THR A 47 9.35 0.58 -5.51
C THR A 47 10.01 -0.59 -6.25
N PHE A 48 9.24 -1.64 -6.57
CA PHE A 48 9.77 -2.82 -7.24
C PHE A 48 10.21 -2.51 -8.68
N ASP A 49 11.40 -2.97 -9.04
CA ASP A 49 11.91 -2.92 -10.41
C ASP A 49 12.13 -4.34 -10.95
N VAL A 50 11.43 -4.70 -12.04
CA VAL A 50 11.48 -6.04 -12.65
C VAL A 50 12.85 -6.41 -13.21
N LYS A 51 13.64 -5.42 -13.65
CA LYS A 51 14.94 -5.64 -14.29
C LYS A 51 16.00 -6.04 -13.26
N THR A 52 16.09 -5.28 -12.18
CA THR A 52 17.09 -5.47 -11.10
C THR A 52 16.58 -6.35 -9.96
N ARG A 53 15.26 -6.57 -9.87
CA ARG A 53 14.59 -7.33 -8.80
C ARG A 53 14.84 -6.74 -7.40
N THR A 54 14.98 -5.42 -7.33
CA THR A 54 15.19 -4.64 -6.10
C THR A 54 13.93 -3.86 -5.72
N GLY A 55 13.85 -3.38 -4.48
CA GLY A 55 12.64 -2.75 -3.92
C GLY A 55 11.50 -3.75 -3.75
N GLY A 56 10.27 -3.22 -3.67
CA GLY A 56 9.04 -3.99 -3.51
C GLY A 56 8.65 -4.23 -2.05
N PRO A 57 7.56 -4.99 -1.82
CA PRO A 57 6.86 -5.03 -0.53
C PRO A 57 7.57 -5.93 0.50
N PHE A 58 8.80 -5.58 0.88
CA PHE A 58 9.67 -6.37 1.77
C PHE A 58 9.97 -5.66 3.09
N GLY A 59 9.00 -4.88 3.60
CA GLY A 59 9.05 -4.30 4.94
C GLY A 59 10.06 -3.18 5.13
N THR A 60 10.67 -2.68 4.05
CA THR A 60 11.74 -1.66 4.12
C THR A 60 11.21 -0.26 4.42
N ILE A 61 9.95 0.03 4.10
CA ILE A 61 9.33 1.35 4.31
C ILE A 61 9.33 1.84 5.77
N LYS A 62 9.60 0.97 6.75
CA LYS A 62 9.77 1.35 8.16
C LYS A 62 11.11 2.02 8.46
N HIS A 63 12.10 1.86 7.58
CA HIS A 63 13.43 2.42 7.75
C HIS A 63 13.38 3.93 7.55
N ARG A 64 14.13 4.66 8.39
CA ARG A 64 14.16 6.13 8.37
C ARG A 64 14.56 6.68 7.01
N ASP A 65 15.51 6.03 6.34
CA ASP A 65 16.00 6.46 5.03
C ASP A 65 14.88 6.38 3.96
N GLU A 66 14.08 5.32 3.96
CA GLU A 66 12.95 5.20 3.02
C GLU A 66 11.80 6.15 3.39
N LEU A 67 11.52 6.34 4.68
CA LEU A 67 10.53 7.32 5.14
C LEU A 67 10.92 8.76 4.82
N ALA A 68 12.21 9.03 4.68
CA ALA A 68 12.73 10.35 4.33
C ALA A 68 12.57 10.68 2.84
N HIS A 69 12.24 9.70 1.98
CA HIS A 69 11.92 9.97 0.58
C HIS A 69 10.73 10.94 0.47
N GLU A 70 10.82 11.93 -0.42
CA GLU A 70 9.84 13.00 -0.60
C GLU A 70 8.43 12.44 -0.83
N ALA A 71 8.31 11.46 -1.73
CA ALA A 71 7.06 10.79 -2.05
C ALA A 71 6.43 10.07 -0.83
N ASN A 72 7.22 9.73 0.19
CA ASN A 72 6.78 9.04 1.40
C ASN A 72 6.39 10.00 2.54
N SER A 73 6.42 11.32 2.32
CA SER A 73 6.04 12.32 3.32
C SER A 73 4.71 11.97 4.01
N GLY A 74 4.75 11.93 5.35
CA GLY A 74 3.64 11.57 6.23
C GLY A 74 3.38 10.07 6.45
N LEU A 75 4.13 9.15 5.81
CA LEU A 75 3.96 7.71 6.04
C LEU A 75 4.55 7.23 7.37
N ASP A 76 5.40 8.02 8.01
CA ASP A 76 5.86 7.79 9.39
C ASP A 76 4.66 7.72 10.37
N ILE A 77 3.60 8.49 10.11
CA ILE A 77 2.35 8.47 10.88
C ILE A 77 1.69 7.09 10.76
N ALA A 78 1.62 6.54 9.55
CA ALA A 78 1.01 5.23 9.31
C ALA A 78 1.83 4.10 9.96
N VAL A 79 3.16 4.15 9.84
CA VAL A 79 4.06 3.20 10.52
C VAL A 79 3.83 3.24 12.04
N ARG A 80 3.90 4.44 12.64
CA ARG A 80 3.69 4.63 14.08
C ARG A 80 2.30 4.21 14.55
N LEU A 81 1.26 4.42 13.73
CA LEU A 81 -0.11 4.03 14.05
C LEU A 81 -0.29 2.50 14.08
N LEU A 82 0.39 1.79 13.18
CA LEU A 82 0.30 0.34 13.09
C LEU A 82 1.22 -0.41 14.07
N GLU A 83 2.29 0.24 14.55
CA GLU A 83 3.32 -0.39 15.39
C GLU A 83 2.75 -1.12 16.63
N PRO A 84 1.82 -0.55 17.42
CA PRO A 84 1.27 -1.26 18.58
C PRO A 84 0.52 -2.56 18.22
N VAL A 85 -0.01 -2.65 16.99
CA VAL A 85 -0.60 -3.91 16.49
C VAL A 85 0.51 -4.85 16.03
N LYS A 86 1.55 -4.35 15.35
CA LYS A 86 2.69 -5.16 14.90
C LYS A 86 3.43 -5.83 16.05
N GLU A 87 3.65 -5.13 17.16
CA GLU A 87 4.32 -5.65 18.36
C GLU A 87 3.62 -6.89 18.94
N GLN A 88 2.29 -7.01 18.77
CA GLN A 88 1.51 -8.17 19.21
C GLN A 88 1.70 -9.40 18.29
N PHE A 89 2.34 -9.23 17.13
CA PHE A 89 2.61 -10.29 16.15
C PHE A 89 4.08 -10.29 15.72
N PRO A 90 5.01 -10.63 16.63
CA PRO A 90 6.44 -10.68 16.31
C PRO A 90 6.78 -11.74 15.26
N ILE A 91 5.97 -12.80 15.15
CA ILE A 91 6.15 -13.85 14.14
C ILE A 91 5.91 -13.36 12.71
N LEU A 92 5.11 -12.31 12.52
CA LEU A 92 4.84 -11.77 11.18
C LEU A 92 5.97 -10.83 10.76
N SER A 93 6.44 -10.97 9.52
CA SER A 93 7.29 -9.95 8.91
C SER A 93 6.55 -8.62 8.76
N TYR A 94 7.28 -7.51 8.78
CA TYR A 94 6.71 -6.20 8.43
C TYR A 94 6.18 -6.19 7.00
N ALA A 95 6.84 -6.91 6.10
CA ALA A 95 6.45 -7.10 4.71
C ALA A 95 5.02 -7.65 4.57
N ASP A 96 4.72 -8.77 5.22
CA ASP A 96 3.37 -9.33 5.21
C ASP A 96 2.39 -8.45 5.98
N PHE A 97 2.81 -7.88 7.11
CA PHE A 97 1.97 -7.07 7.95
C PHE A 97 1.43 -5.81 7.23
N TYR A 98 2.30 -5.06 6.54
CA TYR A 98 1.86 -3.87 5.81
C TYR A 98 0.97 -4.20 4.61
N GLN A 99 1.26 -5.29 3.89
CA GLN A 99 0.41 -5.73 2.78
C GLN A 99 -0.95 -6.23 3.28
N LEU A 100 -1.00 -6.93 4.41
CA LEU A 100 -2.25 -7.31 5.06
C LEU A 100 -3.05 -6.07 5.50
N ALA A 101 -2.38 -5.06 6.05
CA ALA A 101 -3.02 -3.80 6.45
C ALA A 101 -3.64 -3.07 5.25
N GLY A 102 -2.94 -3.01 4.11
CA GLY A 102 -3.49 -2.43 2.87
C GLY A 102 -4.73 -3.16 2.36
N ILE A 103 -4.72 -4.50 2.36
CA ILE A 103 -5.89 -5.32 2.00
C ILE A 103 -7.06 -5.06 2.94
N VAL A 104 -6.79 -5.02 4.25
CA VAL A 104 -7.82 -4.72 5.25
C VAL A 104 -8.39 -3.32 5.04
N ALA A 105 -7.56 -2.33 4.71
CA ALA A 105 -8.03 -0.96 4.42
C ALA A 105 -9.04 -0.90 3.27
N VAL A 106 -8.80 -1.65 2.19
CA VAL A 106 -9.76 -1.79 1.08
C VAL A 106 -11.05 -2.47 1.56
N GLU A 107 -10.93 -3.55 2.32
CA GLU A 107 -12.08 -4.33 2.75
C GLU A 107 -13.00 -3.56 3.72
N VAL A 108 -12.44 -2.88 4.74
CA VAL A 108 -13.25 -2.15 5.74
C VAL A 108 -13.95 -0.91 5.18
N THR A 109 -13.53 -0.44 4.01
CA THR A 109 -14.16 0.68 3.31
C THR A 109 -15.19 0.23 2.28
N GLY A 110 -15.50 -1.07 2.22
CA GLY A 110 -16.52 -1.64 1.32
C GLY A 110 -15.97 -2.08 -0.04
N GLY A 111 -14.64 -2.12 -0.20
CA GLY A 111 -13.99 -2.55 -1.43
C GLY A 111 -13.98 -4.07 -1.62
N PRO A 112 -13.38 -4.56 -2.72
CA PRO A 112 -13.33 -5.97 -3.03
C PRO A 112 -12.47 -6.77 -2.04
N GLU A 113 -12.80 -8.05 -1.87
CA GLU A 113 -11.93 -8.98 -1.16
C GLU A 113 -10.69 -9.31 -2.01
N ILE A 114 -9.51 -8.94 -1.51
CA ILE A 114 -8.23 -9.22 -2.18
C ILE A 114 -7.58 -10.46 -1.53
N PRO A 115 -7.21 -11.49 -2.32
CA PRO A 115 -6.52 -12.67 -1.78
C PRO A 115 -5.16 -12.31 -1.17
N PHE A 116 -4.95 -12.70 0.09
CA PHE A 116 -3.68 -12.53 0.78
C PHE A 116 -2.92 -13.86 0.88
N HIS A 117 -1.65 -13.83 0.49
CA HIS A 117 -0.72 -14.96 0.62
C HIS A 117 0.48 -14.53 1.48
N PRO A 118 0.72 -15.17 2.64
CA PRO A 118 1.84 -14.86 3.51
C PRO A 118 3.17 -15.45 3.01
N GLY A 119 4.26 -15.03 3.66
CA GLY A 119 5.61 -15.55 3.49
C GLY A 119 6.59 -14.56 2.86
N ARG A 120 6.26 -13.26 2.81
CA ARG A 120 7.25 -12.25 2.40
C ARG A 120 8.30 -12.09 3.51
N PRO A 121 9.60 -12.21 3.22
CA PRO A 121 10.63 -11.87 4.18
C PRO A 121 10.79 -10.34 4.28
N ASP A 122 11.28 -9.87 5.42
CA ASP A 122 11.79 -8.51 5.52
C ASP A 122 13.17 -8.41 4.87
N LYS A 123 13.41 -7.31 4.15
CA LYS A 123 14.73 -6.91 3.67
C LYS A 123 15.25 -5.74 4.51
N ASN A 124 16.58 -5.64 4.58
CA ASN A 124 17.24 -4.60 5.38
C ASN A 124 17.55 -3.33 4.58
N GLU A 125 17.81 -3.48 3.27
CA GLU A 125 18.22 -2.37 2.41
C GLU A 125 17.01 -1.77 1.69
N PRO A 126 16.67 -0.50 1.95
CA PRO A 126 15.67 0.22 1.18
C PRO A 126 16.05 0.34 -0.31
N PRO A 127 15.05 0.45 -1.21
CA PRO A 127 15.30 0.85 -2.58
C PRO A 127 15.79 2.31 -2.65
N PRO A 128 16.48 2.70 -3.74
CA PRO A 128 16.77 4.11 -3.98
C PRO A 128 15.47 4.90 -4.17
N GLU A 129 15.52 6.19 -3.80
CA GLU A 129 14.45 7.15 -4.05
C GLU A 129 14.14 7.32 -5.55
N GLY A 130 12.96 7.85 -5.87
CA GLY A 130 12.60 8.27 -7.23
C GLY A 130 11.86 7.23 -8.07
N ARG A 131 11.55 6.05 -7.52
CA ARG A 131 10.81 4.99 -8.22
C ARG A 131 9.28 5.17 -8.22
N LEU A 132 8.74 5.98 -7.31
CA LEU A 132 7.31 6.22 -7.20
C LEU A 132 6.83 7.26 -8.24
N PRO A 133 5.56 7.20 -8.68
CA PRO A 133 5.05 8.09 -9.72
C PRO A 133 4.98 9.55 -9.23
N GLN A 134 5.22 10.50 -10.15
CA GLN A 134 5.11 11.93 -9.90
C GLN A 134 3.75 12.41 -10.38
N ALA A 135 3.01 13.08 -9.49
CA ALA A 135 1.63 13.50 -9.77
C ALA A 135 1.48 14.56 -10.87
N THR A 136 2.55 15.29 -11.19
CA THR A 136 2.57 16.36 -12.21
C THR A 136 2.91 15.85 -13.62
N LYS A 137 3.17 14.55 -13.78
CA LYS A 137 3.50 13.94 -15.06
C LYS A 137 2.31 13.17 -15.66
N GLY A 138 2.36 12.94 -16.97
CA GLY A 138 1.27 12.31 -17.73
C GLY A 138 1.41 10.80 -17.93
N SER A 139 0.68 10.28 -18.92
CA SER A 139 0.55 8.84 -19.20
C SER A 139 1.87 8.12 -19.50
N ASP A 140 2.83 8.79 -20.15
CA ASP A 140 4.11 8.16 -20.50
C ASP A 140 4.92 7.85 -19.24
N HIS A 141 4.89 8.77 -18.27
CA HIS A 141 5.50 8.55 -16.95
C HIS A 141 4.79 7.43 -16.18
N LEU A 142 3.46 7.34 -16.26
CA LEU A 142 2.72 6.25 -15.63
C LEU A 142 3.12 4.89 -16.24
N ARG A 143 3.23 4.81 -17.57
CA ARG A 143 3.66 3.58 -18.25
C ARG A 143 5.11 3.22 -17.93
N GLU A 144 5.99 4.20 -17.83
CA GLU A 144 7.37 3.98 -17.41
C GLU A 144 7.42 3.37 -16.00
N VAL A 145 6.79 4.03 -15.02
CA VAL A 145 6.85 3.65 -13.61
C VAL A 145 6.16 2.31 -13.36
N PHE A 146 4.92 2.12 -13.82
CA PHE A 146 4.20 0.85 -13.63
C PHE A 146 4.76 -0.27 -14.52
N GLY A 147 5.34 0.06 -15.67
CA GLY A 147 6.09 -0.88 -16.50
C GLY A 147 7.31 -1.45 -15.78
N HIS A 148 8.03 -0.64 -15.00
CA HIS A 148 9.09 -1.13 -14.10
C HIS A 148 8.58 -2.07 -13.02
N MET A 149 7.31 -1.97 -12.62
CA MET A 149 6.67 -2.91 -11.70
C MET A 149 6.18 -4.19 -12.40
N GLY A 150 6.17 -4.22 -13.74
CA GLY A 150 5.63 -5.31 -14.55
C GLY A 150 4.10 -5.28 -14.66
N LEU A 151 3.48 -4.12 -14.52
CA LEU A 151 2.04 -3.88 -14.60
C LEU A 151 1.68 -3.22 -15.94
N GLY A 152 0.50 -3.55 -16.48
CA GLY A 152 0.02 -3.01 -17.76
C GLY A 152 -1.02 -1.91 -17.62
N ASP A 153 -1.45 -1.32 -18.73
CA ASP A 153 -2.40 -0.18 -18.76
C ASP A 153 -3.70 -0.45 -17.97
N LYS A 154 -4.25 -1.67 -18.03
CA LYS A 154 -5.44 -2.05 -17.24
C LYS A 154 -5.17 -1.94 -15.74
N ASP A 155 -4.00 -2.37 -15.29
CA ASP A 155 -3.61 -2.32 -13.89
C ASP A 155 -3.40 -0.87 -13.45
N ILE A 156 -2.78 -0.04 -14.29
CA ILE A 156 -2.60 1.40 -14.03
C ILE A 156 -3.95 2.07 -13.75
N VAL A 157 -4.92 1.89 -14.64
CA VAL A 157 -6.25 2.50 -14.52
C VAL A 157 -7.00 1.96 -13.29
N ALA A 158 -7.00 0.64 -13.09
CA ALA A 158 -7.66 0.04 -11.94
C ALA A 158 -7.06 0.51 -10.60
N LEU A 159 -5.73 0.54 -10.49
CA LEU A 159 -5.00 0.99 -9.29
C LEU A 159 -5.15 2.49 -9.05
N SER A 160 -5.26 3.31 -10.11
CA SER A 160 -5.58 4.74 -9.97
C SER A 160 -6.91 4.97 -9.26
N GLY A 161 -7.85 4.03 -9.41
CA GLY A 161 -9.11 3.99 -8.66
C GLY A 161 -8.96 3.93 -7.14
N GLY A 162 -7.79 3.56 -6.62
CA GLY A 162 -7.50 3.62 -5.19
C GLY A 162 -7.66 5.02 -4.59
N HIS A 163 -7.52 6.07 -5.40
CA HIS A 163 -7.78 7.47 -5.02
C HIS A 163 -9.26 7.76 -4.74
N THR A 164 -10.18 6.81 -4.97
CA THR A 164 -11.56 6.91 -4.47
C THR A 164 -11.59 7.11 -2.95
N LEU A 165 -10.55 6.61 -2.26
CA LEU A 165 -10.28 6.83 -0.85
C LEU A 165 -9.29 7.96 -0.61
N GLY A 166 -9.51 8.70 0.47
CA GLY A 166 -8.56 9.64 1.03
C GLY A 166 -8.53 11.00 0.33
N ARG A 167 -7.41 11.69 0.53
CA ARG A 167 -7.21 13.07 0.12
C ARG A 167 -5.74 13.45 0.09
N CYS A 168 -5.43 14.48 -0.69
CA CYS A 168 -4.15 15.18 -0.63
C CYS A 168 -4.10 16.11 0.58
N HIS A 169 -2.88 16.39 1.05
CA HIS A 169 -2.61 17.30 2.15
C HIS A 169 -1.45 18.22 1.75
N LYS A 170 -1.65 19.53 1.85
CA LYS A 170 -0.73 20.54 1.32
C LYS A 170 0.67 20.40 1.90
N GLU A 171 0.79 20.05 3.18
CA GLU A 171 2.08 19.86 3.87
C GLU A 171 2.84 18.59 3.45
N ARG A 172 2.21 17.68 2.69
CA ARG A 172 2.82 16.41 2.26
C ARG A 172 3.20 16.43 0.79
N SER A 173 2.24 16.73 -0.08
CA SER A 173 2.44 16.67 -1.54
C SER A 173 2.31 18.03 -2.23
N GLY A 174 1.98 19.09 -1.49
CA GLY A 174 1.64 20.40 -2.06
C GLY A 174 0.22 20.51 -2.62
N PHE A 175 -0.46 19.38 -2.85
CA PHE A 175 -1.86 19.31 -3.27
C PHE A 175 -2.80 19.20 -2.06
N GLU A 176 -4.08 19.56 -2.20
CA GLU A 176 -5.06 19.58 -1.11
C GLU A 176 -6.41 19.04 -1.57
N GLY A 177 -7.13 18.37 -0.65
CA GLY A 177 -8.53 17.97 -0.87
C GLY A 177 -8.71 16.53 -1.36
N PRO A 178 -9.94 15.98 -1.25
CA PRO A 178 -10.27 14.61 -1.64
C PRO A 178 -10.59 14.53 -3.14
N TRP A 179 -10.42 13.34 -3.73
CA TRP A 179 -10.90 13.07 -5.10
C TRP A 179 -12.37 12.69 -5.16
N THR A 180 -13.02 12.44 -4.01
CA THR A 180 -14.43 12.04 -3.95
C THR A 180 -15.14 12.77 -2.81
N SER A 181 -16.47 12.82 -2.86
CA SER A 181 -17.29 13.39 -1.77
C SER A 181 -17.31 12.51 -0.51
N ASN A 182 -17.05 11.20 -0.67
CA ASN A 182 -17.06 10.20 0.39
C ASN A 182 -15.69 9.49 0.46
N PRO A 183 -14.63 10.14 0.97
CA PRO A 183 -13.25 9.63 0.89
C PRO A 183 -12.95 8.41 1.79
N LEU A 184 -13.97 7.79 2.39
CA LEU A 184 -13.88 6.58 3.20
C LEU A 184 -14.74 5.43 2.65
N ILE A 185 -15.34 5.60 1.46
CA ILE A 185 -16.13 4.57 0.79
C ILE A 185 -15.39 4.14 -0.47
N PHE A 186 -15.08 2.85 -0.58
CA PHE A 186 -14.42 2.29 -1.75
C PHE A 186 -15.46 1.94 -2.81
N ASP A 187 -15.62 2.82 -3.79
CA ASP A 187 -16.51 2.65 -4.92
C ASP A 187 -15.88 3.17 -6.23
N ASN A 188 -16.66 3.26 -7.30
CA ASN A 188 -16.20 3.78 -8.59
C ASN A 188 -16.34 5.31 -8.75
N SER A 189 -16.58 6.06 -7.67
CA SER A 189 -16.80 7.51 -7.73
C SER A 189 -15.58 8.27 -8.23
N TYR A 190 -14.35 7.80 -7.95
CA TYR A 190 -13.13 8.39 -8.54
C TYR A 190 -13.26 8.55 -10.06
N PHE A 191 -13.68 7.49 -10.78
CA PHE A 191 -13.80 7.54 -12.23
C PHE A 191 -14.97 8.42 -12.67
N LYS A 192 -16.10 8.38 -11.96
CA LYS A 192 -17.26 9.24 -12.28
C LYS A 192 -16.92 10.72 -12.19
N GLN A 193 -16.07 11.11 -11.24
CA GLN A 193 -15.67 12.51 -11.05
C GLN A 193 -14.62 13.01 -12.05
N GLN A 194 -13.97 12.12 -12.81
CA GLN A 194 -13.01 12.49 -13.84
C GLN A 194 -13.62 12.56 -15.25
N LEU A 195 -14.89 12.15 -15.40
CA LEU A 195 -15.61 12.15 -16.69
C LEU A 195 -16.36 13.47 -16.97
N PHE A 196 -16.36 14.41 -16.02
CA PHE A 196 -16.97 15.73 -16.10
C PHE A 196 -15.94 16.79 -15.76
#